data_AF-A0A2T5HHV5-F1
#
_entry.id   AF-A0A2T5HHV5-F1
#
_cell.length_a   1.000
_cell.length_b   1.000
_cell.length_c   1.000
_cell.angle_alpha   90.00
_cell.angle_beta   90.00
_cell.angle_gamma   90.00
#
_symmetry.space_group_name_H-M   'P 1'
#
loop_
_entity.id
_entity.type
_entity.pdbx_description
1 polymer ?
#
loop_
_entity_poly.entity_id
_entity_poly.type
_entity_poly.pdbx_seq_one_letter_code
_entity_poly.pdbx_strand_id
1 'polypeptide(L)'
;MNAEQAQQRLGQIEAFRQELKQLQADNVLTLEPAQRQQVDEHHRHLLQHFSATLDIDANERSRQLSLGMRAASLFGALALAASLFFLFHQFWGFFSEVQQMAILLGTTLGTFGLTIWLHGKDRSGYYTKLAALLAFVAFVLNLSLAGQIFNITPSDKALIPWAMLAFLLAYQCNLRLLLAAGLMCVGGYIAARVGAFGGGYWLSVGDRPENFFPSALVLFCLPLVISHERFPGFAALYRVFALLFVFLPVLVLSFWGESSYLALEASAVESLYQYLGFVLAGLGIWLGIRRGWREVSTTCMVFGVLFLYTKLFDWWWESLPKYLFFLALGAIAVLLLVLMQRLRRYSAGGAA
;
A
#
# COMPACT_ATOMS: atom_id res chain seq x y z
N MET A 1 18.11 -12.67 10.75
CA MET A 1 17.04 -12.98 9.78
C MET A 1 15.71 -12.65 10.43
N ASN A 2 14.88 -11.81 9.80
CA ASN A 2 13.56 -11.46 10.35
C ASN A 2 12.53 -12.56 10.02
N ALA A 3 11.42 -12.63 10.75
CA ALA A 3 10.37 -13.63 10.54
C ALA A 3 9.85 -13.67 9.09
N GLU A 4 9.70 -12.51 8.44
CA GLU A 4 9.30 -12.44 7.02
C GLU A 4 10.35 -13.02 6.06
N GLN A 5 11.65 -12.84 6.34
CA GLN A 5 12.73 -13.40 5.52
C GLN A 5 12.81 -14.92 5.70
N ALA A 6 12.60 -15.42 6.92
CA ALA A 6 12.51 -16.85 7.19
C ALA A 6 11.31 -17.48 6.47
N GLN A 7 10.15 -16.80 6.46
CA GLN A 7 9.00 -17.22 5.65
C GLN A 7 9.29 -17.23 4.14
N GLN A 8 10.01 -16.24 3.63
CA GLN A 8 10.40 -16.22 2.21
C GLN A 8 11.37 -17.37 1.90
N ARG A 9 12.31 -17.66 2.80
CA ARG A 9 13.26 -18.78 2.65
C ARG A 9 12.57 -20.14 2.73
N LEU A 10 11.56 -20.29 3.59
CA LEU A 10 10.69 -21.48 3.64
C LEU A 10 10.04 -21.74 2.29
N GLY A 11 9.41 -20.71 1.70
CA GLY A 11 8.80 -20.83 0.38
C GLY A 11 9.79 -21.19 -0.73
N GLN A 12 11.04 -20.70 -0.65
CA GLN A 12 12.09 -21.10 -1.59
C GLN A 12 12.48 -22.57 -1.43
N ILE A 13 12.55 -23.08 -0.20
CA ILE A 13 12.85 -24.50 0.07
C ILE A 13 11.72 -25.39 -0.45
N GLU A 14 10.47 -25.00 -0.27
CA GLU A 14 9.31 -25.71 -0.81
C GLU A 14 9.30 -25.73 -2.33
N ALA A 15 9.52 -24.57 -2.96
CA ALA A 15 9.61 -24.46 -4.42
C ALA A 15 10.77 -25.30 -4.97
N PHE A 16 11.93 -25.28 -4.32
CA PHE A 16 13.07 -26.12 -4.69
C PHE A 16 12.74 -27.62 -4.58
N ARG A 17 12.07 -28.04 -3.50
CA ARG A 17 11.64 -29.44 -3.34
C ARG A 17 10.63 -29.88 -4.41
N GLN A 18 9.73 -28.99 -4.83
CA GLN A 18 8.78 -29.26 -5.91
C GLN A 18 9.50 -29.37 -7.26
N GLU A 19 10.38 -28.42 -7.57
CA GLU A 19 11.18 -28.42 -8.80
C GLU A 19 12.07 -29.67 -8.90
N LEU A 20 12.75 -30.03 -7.80
CA LEU A 20 13.61 -31.21 -7.74
C LEU A 20 12.84 -32.51 -7.99
N LYS A 21 11.58 -32.59 -7.52
CA LYS A 21 10.69 -33.73 -7.86
C LYS A 21 10.34 -33.77 -9.34
N GLN A 22 10.07 -32.61 -9.96
CA GLN A 22 9.78 -32.54 -11.40
C GLN A 22 11.02 -32.92 -12.23
N LEU A 23 12.19 -32.38 -11.90
CA LEU A 23 13.45 -32.72 -12.57
C LEU A 23 13.84 -34.20 -12.43
N GLN A 24 13.49 -34.84 -11.31
CA GLN A 24 13.65 -36.28 -11.13
C GLN A 24 12.65 -37.08 -11.97
N ALA A 25 11.39 -36.62 -12.07
CA ALA A 25 10.38 -37.26 -12.90
C ALA A 25 10.72 -37.17 -14.40
N ASP A 26 11.30 -36.06 -14.82
CA ASP A 26 11.72 -35.81 -16.20
C ASP A 26 13.10 -36.44 -16.52
N ASN A 27 13.72 -37.16 -15.58
CA ASN A 27 15.07 -37.76 -15.68
C ASN A 27 16.19 -36.77 -16.06
N VAL A 28 15.99 -35.47 -15.84
CA VAL A 28 16.98 -34.42 -16.14
C VAL A 28 18.07 -34.37 -15.05
N LEU A 29 17.67 -34.56 -13.79
CA LEU A 29 18.57 -34.51 -12.65
C LEU A 29 18.22 -35.59 -11.63
N THR A 30 19.04 -36.63 -11.58
CA THR A 30 18.93 -37.70 -10.58
C THR A 30 20.04 -37.52 -9.55
N LEU A 31 19.68 -36.98 -8.37
CA LEU A 31 20.61 -36.88 -7.26
C LEU A 31 20.91 -38.27 -6.70
N GLU A 32 22.19 -38.53 -6.42
CA GLU A 32 22.62 -39.74 -5.74
C GLU A 32 21.96 -39.84 -4.36
N PRO A 33 21.59 -41.03 -3.86
CA PRO A 33 20.87 -41.18 -2.59
C PRO A 33 21.55 -40.47 -1.41
N ALA A 34 22.88 -40.46 -1.37
CA ALA A 34 23.67 -39.77 -0.35
C ALA A 34 23.54 -38.24 -0.44
N GLN A 35 23.58 -37.67 -1.65
CA GLN A 35 23.41 -36.22 -1.86
C GLN A 35 21.99 -35.76 -1.51
N ARG A 36 20.98 -36.58 -1.84
CA ARG A 36 19.59 -36.31 -1.47
C ARG A 36 19.40 -36.25 0.04
N GLN A 37 19.99 -37.21 0.77
CA GLN A 37 19.96 -37.21 2.23
C GLN A 37 20.61 -35.97 2.83
N GLN A 38 21.78 -35.56 2.32
CA GLN A 38 22.47 -34.34 2.79
C GLN A 38 21.62 -33.08 2.59
N VAL A 39 20.98 -32.94 1.43
CA VAL A 39 20.11 -31.79 1.14
C VAL A 39 18.86 -31.80 2.03
N ASP A 40 18.25 -32.97 2.23
CA ASP A 40 17.08 -33.09 3.09
C ASP A 40 17.40 -32.84 4.57
N GLU A 41 18.55 -33.30 5.05
CA GLU A 41 19.04 -33.01 6.40
C GLU A 41 19.36 -31.54 6.59
N HIS A 42 20.04 -30.91 5.62
CA HIS A 42 20.32 -29.48 5.66
C HIS A 42 19.01 -28.68 5.75
N HIS A 43 18.03 -28.98 4.89
CA HIS A 43 16.71 -28.35 4.95
C HIS A 43 16.02 -28.61 6.29
N ARG A 44 16.05 -29.85 6.82
CA ARG A 44 15.41 -30.19 8.09
C ARG A 44 16.02 -29.41 9.26
N HIS A 45 17.33 -29.28 9.30
CA HIS A 45 18.03 -28.47 10.31
C HIS A 45 17.67 -26.99 10.21
N LEU A 46 17.55 -26.45 8.99
CA LEU A 46 17.13 -25.07 8.73
C LEU A 46 15.68 -24.82 9.17
N LEU A 47 14.77 -25.76 8.89
CA LEU A 47 13.38 -25.73 9.32
C LEU A 47 13.24 -25.77 10.85
N GLN A 48 13.98 -26.66 11.50
CA GLN A 48 14.02 -26.75 12.97
C GLN A 48 14.57 -25.46 13.59
N HIS A 49 15.60 -24.87 12.99
CA HIS A 49 16.14 -23.59 13.44
C HIS A 49 15.10 -22.46 13.33
N PHE A 50 14.33 -22.40 12.23
CA PHE A 50 13.26 -21.41 12.08
C PHE A 50 12.09 -21.63 13.02
N SER A 51 11.67 -22.88 13.24
CA SER A 51 10.61 -23.21 14.19
C SER A 51 11.03 -22.84 15.62
N ALA A 52 12.23 -23.24 16.06
CA ALA A 52 12.70 -22.97 17.42
C ALA A 52 13.00 -21.48 17.70
N THR A 53 13.51 -20.75 16.70
CA THR A 53 13.96 -19.36 16.90
C THR A 53 12.84 -18.33 16.64
N LEU A 54 11.95 -18.61 15.69
CA LEU A 54 11.00 -17.63 15.17
C LEU A 54 9.53 -18.08 15.26
N ASP A 55 9.26 -19.28 15.80
CA ASP A 55 7.92 -19.85 15.95
C ASP A 55 7.14 -19.86 14.61
N ILE A 56 7.85 -20.14 13.52
CA ILE A 56 7.28 -20.18 12.17
C ILE A 56 6.86 -21.61 11.85
N ASP A 57 5.56 -21.86 11.90
CA ASP A 57 4.98 -23.15 11.49
C ASP A 57 5.08 -23.35 9.97
N ALA A 58 5.77 -24.42 9.57
CA ALA A 58 6.19 -24.72 8.21
C ALA A 58 5.11 -25.30 7.26
N ASN A 59 3.81 -25.12 7.54
CA ASN A 59 2.72 -25.75 6.75
C ASN A 59 1.92 -24.75 5.91
N GLU A 60 1.54 -25.08 4.67
CA GLU A 60 0.65 -24.24 3.83
C GLU A 60 -0.68 -23.86 4.51
N ARG A 61 -1.22 -24.73 5.36
CA ARG A 61 -2.38 -24.45 6.23
C ARG A 61 -2.10 -23.32 7.23
N SER A 62 -0.89 -23.23 7.79
CA SER A 62 -0.51 -22.12 8.68
C SER A 62 -0.43 -20.80 7.88
N ARG A 63 -0.08 -20.86 6.60
CA ARG A 63 -0.06 -19.68 5.69
C ARG A 63 -1.46 -19.12 5.45
N GLN A 64 -2.45 -19.98 5.18
CA GLN A 64 -3.86 -19.58 5.07
C GLN A 64 -4.43 -19.12 6.41
N LEU A 65 -4.11 -19.81 7.51
CA LEU A 65 -4.47 -19.37 8.86
C LEU A 65 -3.81 -18.04 9.23
N SER A 66 -2.60 -17.76 8.74
CA SER A 66 -1.91 -16.48 8.99
C SER A 66 -2.57 -15.31 8.26
N LEU A 67 -3.16 -15.54 7.08
CA LEU A 67 -3.99 -14.54 6.40
C LEU A 67 -5.29 -14.31 7.18
N GLY A 68 -5.94 -15.38 7.63
CA GLY A 68 -7.11 -15.32 8.51
C GLY A 68 -6.82 -14.56 9.81
N MET A 69 -5.67 -14.83 10.45
CA MET A 69 -5.22 -14.12 11.66
C MET A 69 -4.89 -12.65 11.38
N ARG A 70 -4.27 -12.32 10.25
CA ARG A 70 -4.02 -10.92 9.85
C ARG A 70 -5.30 -10.16 9.57
N ALA A 71 -6.28 -10.80 8.93
CA ALA A 71 -7.59 -10.22 8.69
C ALA A 71 -8.33 -10.03 10.02
N ALA A 72 -8.43 -11.07 10.85
CA ALA A 72 -9.08 -11.03 12.15
C ALA A 72 -8.42 -10.01 13.09
N SER A 73 -7.10 -9.90 13.09
CA SER A 73 -6.38 -8.91 13.89
C SER A 73 -6.62 -7.49 13.36
N LEU A 74 -6.61 -7.27 12.05
CA LEU A 74 -6.94 -5.97 11.46
C LEU A 74 -8.40 -5.55 11.77
N PHE A 75 -9.35 -6.47 11.64
CA PHE A 75 -10.74 -6.26 12.02
C PHE A 75 -10.87 -5.99 13.53
N GLY A 76 -10.18 -6.77 14.37
CA GLY A 76 -10.16 -6.56 15.81
C GLY A 76 -9.57 -5.20 16.20
N ALA A 77 -8.50 -4.78 15.54
CA ALA A 77 -7.89 -3.46 15.76
C ALA A 77 -8.82 -2.32 15.33
N LEU A 78 -9.47 -2.45 14.16
CA LEU A 78 -10.47 -1.50 13.69
C LEU A 78 -11.69 -1.43 14.62
N ALA A 79 -12.16 -2.58 15.10
CA ALA A 79 -13.27 -2.66 16.04
C ALA A 79 -12.90 -2.03 17.40
N LEU A 80 -11.70 -2.28 17.92
CA LEU A 80 -11.21 -1.64 19.15
C LEU A 80 -11.04 -0.12 18.97
N ALA A 81 -10.50 0.31 17.83
CA ALA A 81 -10.38 1.71 17.46
C ALA A 81 -11.75 2.40 17.38
N ALA A 82 -12.72 1.78 16.70
CA ALA A 82 -14.09 2.28 16.61
C ALA A 82 -14.77 2.30 17.99
N SER A 83 -14.62 1.23 18.78
CA SER A 83 -15.15 1.17 20.15
C SER A 83 -14.59 2.29 21.01
N LEU A 84 -13.30 2.58 20.92
CA LEU A 84 -12.67 3.69 21.63
C LEU A 84 -13.27 5.02 21.18
N PHE A 85 -13.38 5.25 19.87
CA PHE A 85 -14.01 6.44 19.30
C PHE A 85 -15.44 6.66 19.80
N PHE A 86 -16.30 5.64 19.71
CA PHE A 86 -17.68 5.73 20.16
C PHE A 86 -17.79 5.91 21.67
N LEU A 87 -16.93 5.27 22.45
CA LEU A 87 -16.87 5.47 23.91
C LEU A 87 -16.55 6.94 24.24
N PHE A 88 -15.54 7.51 23.59
CA PHE A 88 -15.24 8.92 23.74
C PHE A 88 -16.45 9.77 23.35
N HIS A 89 -16.99 9.60 22.15
CA HIS A 89 -18.12 10.40 21.65
C HIS A 89 -19.37 10.31 22.55
N GLN A 90 -19.69 9.14 23.10
CA GLN A 90 -20.87 8.92 23.94
C GLN A 90 -20.73 9.58 25.32
N PHE A 91 -19.56 9.50 25.94
CA PHE A 91 -19.36 9.95 27.33
C PHE A 91 -18.68 11.32 27.44
N TRP A 92 -18.16 11.88 26.34
CA TRP A 92 -17.35 13.11 26.35
C TRP A 92 -18.02 14.28 27.07
N GLY A 93 -19.31 14.48 26.82
CA GLY A 93 -20.09 15.59 27.38
C GLY A 93 -20.32 15.51 28.89
N PHE A 94 -20.03 14.38 29.54
CA PHE A 94 -20.21 14.20 30.98
C PHE A 94 -18.95 14.49 31.81
N PHE A 95 -17.79 14.64 31.18
CA PHE A 95 -16.51 14.84 31.87
C PHE A 95 -16.15 16.32 31.98
N SER A 96 -15.50 16.71 33.07
CA SER A 96 -14.90 18.04 33.20
C SER A 96 -13.63 18.17 32.35
N GLU A 97 -13.21 19.39 32.02
CA GLU A 97 -12.00 19.64 31.20
C GLU A 97 -10.76 18.94 31.76
N VAL A 98 -10.57 18.95 33.09
CA VAL A 98 -9.44 18.29 33.75
C VAL A 98 -9.52 16.76 33.59
N GLN A 99 -10.70 16.18 33.71
CA GLN A 99 -10.91 14.75 33.49
C GLN A 99 -10.69 14.37 32.04
N GLN A 100 -11.17 15.18 31.10
CA GLN A 100 -10.95 14.98 29.68
C GLN A 100 -9.45 15.00 29.35
N MET A 101 -8.69 16.00 29.81
CA MET A 101 -7.24 16.04 29.60
C MET A 101 -6.51 14.85 30.23
N ALA A 102 -6.89 14.45 31.45
CA ALA A 102 -6.30 13.31 32.12
C ALA A 102 -6.56 11.99 31.36
N ILE A 103 -7.78 11.79 30.85
CA ILE A 103 -8.13 10.61 30.05
C ILE A 103 -7.35 10.60 28.73
N LEU A 104 -7.23 11.74 28.05
CA LEU A 104 -6.48 11.87 26.79
C LEU A 104 -4.98 11.57 26.96
N LEU A 105 -4.36 12.17 27.98
CA LEU A 105 -2.95 11.92 28.29
C LEU A 105 -2.74 10.47 28.73
N GLY A 106 -3.62 9.97 29.61
CA GLY A 106 -3.55 8.61 30.13
C GLY A 106 -3.70 7.55 29.04
N THR A 107 -4.66 7.71 28.12
CA THR A 107 -4.84 6.77 27.00
C THR A 107 -3.70 6.85 25.99
N THR A 108 -3.18 8.05 25.68
CA THR A 108 -2.04 8.20 24.75
C THR A 108 -0.78 7.54 25.31
N LEU A 109 -0.41 7.89 26.55
CA LEU A 109 0.78 7.35 27.20
C LEU A 109 0.61 5.87 27.53
N GLY A 110 -0.59 5.45 27.93
CA GLY A 110 -0.92 4.05 28.23
C GLY A 110 -0.83 3.15 27.00
N THR A 111 -1.42 3.56 25.87
CA THR A 111 -1.36 2.77 24.62
C THR A 111 0.05 2.76 24.02
N PHE A 112 0.80 3.86 24.12
CA PHE A 112 2.19 3.90 23.71
C PHE A 112 3.08 3.02 24.60
N GLY A 113 2.92 3.11 25.92
CA GLY A 113 3.62 2.26 26.89
C GLY A 113 3.30 0.77 26.71
N LEU A 114 2.03 0.45 26.45
CA LEU A 114 1.59 -0.91 26.11
C LEU A 114 2.28 -1.41 24.83
N THR A 115 2.44 -0.56 23.83
CA THR A 115 3.13 -0.91 22.57
C THR A 115 4.60 -1.23 22.82
N ILE A 116 5.30 -0.44 23.63
CA ILE A 116 6.71 -0.70 24.01
C ILE A 116 6.83 -1.99 24.81
N TRP A 117 5.95 -2.20 25.80
CA TRP A 117 5.96 -3.39 26.64
C TRP A 117 5.70 -4.66 25.81
N LEU A 118 4.73 -4.62 24.89
CA LEU A 118 4.44 -5.72 23.98
C LEU A 118 5.57 -5.95 22.96
N HIS A 119 6.25 -4.88 22.51
CA HIS A 119 7.39 -5.01 21.60
C HIS A 119 8.54 -5.81 22.23
N GLY A 120 8.79 -5.64 23.53
CA GLY A 120 9.82 -6.39 24.25
C GLY A 120 9.46 -7.86 24.52
N LYS A 121 8.17 -8.22 24.48
CA LYS A 121 7.68 -9.54 24.91
C LYS A 121 7.23 -10.43 23.76
N ASP A 122 6.78 -9.86 22.65
CA ASP A 122 6.20 -10.60 21.53
C ASP A 122 7.25 -10.97 20.47
N ARG A 123 7.57 -12.27 20.36
CA ARG A 123 8.48 -12.80 19.34
C ARG A 123 7.86 -12.83 17.93
N SER A 124 6.52 -12.90 17.85
CA SER A 124 5.77 -13.00 16.59
C SER A 124 5.46 -11.62 15.97
N GLY A 125 5.43 -10.58 16.80
CA GLY A 125 5.14 -9.20 16.44
C GLY A 125 3.67 -8.91 16.08
N TYR A 126 2.76 -9.88 16.19
CA TYR A 126 1.34 -9.66 15.85
C TYR A 126 0.66 -8.73 16.86
N TYR A 127 0.87 -8.95 18.16
CA TYR A 127 0.26 -8.14 19.21
C TYR A 127 0.89 -6.74 19.24
N THR A 128 2.19 -6.64 18.94
CA THR A 128 2.85 -5.34 18.79
C THR A 128 2.21 -4.52 17.66
N LYS A 129 1.91 -5.14 16.52
CA LYS A 129 1.27 -4.43 15.38
C LYS A 129 -0.15 -3.97 15.72
N LEU A 130 -0.91 -4.78 16.46
CA LEU A 130 -2.22 -4.42 16.99
C LEU A 130 -2.14 -3.22 17.93
N ALA A 131 -1.23 -3.27 18.90
CA ALA A 131 -1.03 -2.21 19.88
C ALA A 131 -0.56 -0.91 19.22
N ALA A 132 0.36 -0.99 18.26
CA ALA A 132 0.84 0.17 17.50
C ALA A 132 -0.30 0.84 16.70
N LEU A 133 -1.19 0.05 16.09
CA LEU A 133 -2.35 0.60 15.39
C LEU A 133 -3.32 1.28 16.36
N LEU A 134 -3.60 0.64 17.49
CA LEU A 134 -4.47 1.21 18.53
C LEU A 134 -3.88 2.50 19.10
N ALA A 135 -2.57 2.54 19.36
CA ALA A 135 -1.87 3.73 19.83
C ALA A 135 -1.94 4.88 18.82
N PHE A 136 -1.78 4.58 17.54
CA PHE A 136 -1.93 5.59 16.49
C PHE A 136 -3.36 6.14 16.41
N VAL A 137 -4.38 5.27 16.43
CA VAL A 137 -5.77 5.75 16.39
C VAL A 137 -6.12 6.53 17.65
N ALA A 138 -5.75 6.04 18.83
CA ALA A 138 -5.94 6.76 20.08
C ALA A 138 -5.28 8.15 20.02
N PHE A 139 -4.07 8.26 19.48
CA PHE A 139 -3.40 9.55 19.32
C PHE A 139 -4.13 10.50 18.35
N VAL A 140 -4.58 10.01 17.20
CA VAL A 140 -5.34 10.82 16.22
C VAL A 140 -6.62 11.36 16.86
N LEU A 141 -7.37 10.48 17.53
CA LEU A 141 -8.59 10.85 18.24
C LEU A 141 -8.31 11.85 19.35
N ASN A 142 -7.28 11.60 20.14
CA ASN A 142 -6.95 12.43 21.29
C ASN A 142 -6.54 13.84 20.86
N LEU A 143 -5.77 13.97 19.77
CA LEU A 143 -5.41 15.27 19.22
C LEU A 143 -6.62 16.02 18.66
N SER A 144 -7.54 15.31 17.98
CA SER A 144 -8.78 15.89 17.46
C SER A 144 -9.70 16.38 18.58
N LEU A 145 -9.89 15.57 19.63
CA LEU A 145 -10.72 15.93 20.79
C LEU A 145 -10.10 17.07 21.60
N ALA A 146 -8.77 17.08 21.78
CA ALA A 146 -8.07 18.19 22.40
C ALA A 146 -8.28 19.50 21.63
N GLY A 147 -8.24 19.45 20.30
CA GLY A 147 -8.55 20.61 19.45
C GLY A 147 -9.96 21.17 19.71
N GLN A 148 -10.95 20.29 19.91
CA GLN A 148 -12.31 20.70 20.25
C GLN A 148 -12.41 21.32 21.65
N ILE A 149 -11.76 20.74 22.66
CA ILE A 149 -11.74 21.28 24.04
C ILE A 149 -11.18 22.71 24.05
N PHE A 150 -10.03 22.90 23.41
CA PHE A 150 -9.35 24.19 23.40
C PHE A 150 -9.88 25.15 22.32
N ASN A 151 -10.96 24.78 21.62
CA ASN A 151 -11.53 25.54 20.52
C ASN A 151 -10.50 25.96 19.45
N ILE A 152 -9.53 25.08 19.17
CA ILE A 152 -8.49 25.28 18.16
C ILE A 152 -9.10 25.03 16.80
N THR A 153 -8.90 25.98 15.88
CA THR A 153 -9.38 25.86 14.51
C THR A 153 -8.71 24.68 13.78
N PRO A 154 -9.46 23.82 13.08
CA PRO A 154 -8.89 22.73 12.30
C PRO A 154 -7.89 23.26 11.26
N SER A 155 -6.68 22.69 11.25
CA SER A 155 -5.58 23.09 10.36
C SER A 155 -4.83 21.87 9.83
N ASP A 156 -4.29 22.02 8.62
CA ASP A 156 -3.34 21.13 7.94
C ASP A 156 -2.16 20.69 8.82
N LYS A 157 -1.74 21.53 9.78
CA LYS A 157 -0.63 21.23 10.69
C LYS A 157 -0.89 20.00 11.57
N ALA A 158 -2.16 19.62 11.80
CA ALA A 158 -2.51 18.41 12.54
C ALA A 158 -2.01 17.12 11.86
N LEU A 159 -1.81 17.15 10.53
CA LEU A 159 -1.30 16.01 9.78
C LEU A 159 0.17 15.69 10.09
N ILE A 160 0.96 16.66 10.54
CA ILE A 160 2.39 16.50 10.85
C ILE A 160 2.60 15.57 12.06
N PRO A 161 2.02 15.82 13.26
CA PRO A 161 2.21 14.92 14.39
C PRO A 161 1.64 13.53 14.12
N TRP A 162 0.54 13.42 13.36
CA TRP A 162 0.01 12.13 12.93
C TRP A 162 1.01 11.37 12.04
N ALA A 163 1.55 12.03 11.01
CA ALA A 163 2.57 11.43 10.14
C ALA A 163 3.82 11.00 10.93
N MET A 164 4.27 11.84 11.85
CA MET A 164 5.47 11.59 12.66
C MET A 164 5.29 10.33 13.51
N LEU A 165 4.17 10.21 14.24
CA LEU A 165 3.89 9.02 15.03
C LEU A 165 3.70 7.79 14.15
N ALA A 166 2.99 7.93 13.02
CA ALA A 166 2.76 6.85 12.07
C ALA A 166 4.07 6.28 11.54
N PHE A 167 5.01 7.14 11.11
CA PHE A 167 6.31 6.70 10.65
C PHE A 167 7.15 6.09 11.76
N LEU A 168 7.22 6.72 12.93
CA LEU A 168 7.99 6.20 14.06
C LEU A 168 7.57 4.77 14.38
N LEU A 169 6.27 4.54 14.55
CA LEU A 169 5.72 3.22 14.82
C LEU A 169 5.85 2.27 13.62
N ALA A 170 5.72 2.75 12.38
CA ALA A 170 5.89 1.94 11.18
C ALA A 170 7.31 1.38 11.05
N TYR A 171 8.33 2.23 11.24
CA TYR A 171 9.73 1.83 11.15
C TYR A 171 10.18 0.99 12.34
N GLN A 172 9.65 1.23 13.55
CA GLN A 172 9.97 0.40 14.73
C GLN A 172 9.27 -0.96 14.70
N CYS A 173 8.00 -1.02 14.32
CA CYS A 173 7.20 -2.25 14.33
C CYS A 173 7.16 -2.97 12.97
N ASN A 174 7.87 -2.46 11.96
CA ASN A 174 7.82 -2.93 10.56
C ASN A 174 6.38 -3.08 10.05
N LEU A 175 5.54 -2.06 10.30
CA LEU A 175 4.10 -2.10 10.04
C LEU A 175 3.74 -1.31 8.78
N ARG A 176 3.46 -2.06 7.70
CA ARG A 176 3.11 -1.54 6.37
C ARG A 176 1.86 -0.66 6.34
N LEU A 177 0.83 -1.03 7.11
CA LEU A 177 -0.42 -0.27 7.18
C LEU A 177 -0.19 1.13 7.77
N LEU A 178 0.69 1.23 8.76
CA LEU A 178 0.96 2.50 9.42
C LEU A 178 1.88 3.38 8.58
N LEU A 179 2.79 2.78 7.81
CA LEU A 179 3.52 3.49 6.76
C LEU A 179 2.53 4.12 5.76
N ALA A 180 1.55 3.35 5.28
CA ALA A 180 0.51 3.87 4.40
C ALA A 180 -0.24 5.06 5.02
N ALA A 181 -0.63 4.97 6.30
CA ALA A 181 -1.24 6.08 7.03
C ALA A 181 -0.34 7.32 7.10
N GLY A 182 0.95 7.15 7.38
CA GLY A 182 1.93 8.24 7.38
C GLY A 182 2.11 8.89 6.01
N LEU A 183 2.17 8.09 4.94
CA LEU A 183 2.24 8.57 3.56
C LEU A 183 1.00 9.37 3.16
N MET A 184 -0.19 8.93 3.57
CA MET A 184 -1.43 9.68 3.37
C MET A 184 -1.42 11.02 4.11
N CYS A 185 -0.95 11.05 5.36
CA CYS A 185 -0.86 12.29 6.14
C CYS A 185 0.12 13.30 5.51
N VAL A 186 1.31 12.84 5.09
CA VAL A 186 2.31 13.69 4.42
C VAL A 186 1.82 14.14 3.05
N GLY A 187 1.21 13.23 2.30
CA GLY A 187 0.59 13.52 1.01
C GLY A 187 -0.44 14.62 1.10
N GLY A 188 -1.38 14.47 2.04
CA GLY A 188 -2.41 15.45 2.34
C GLY A 188 -1.83 16.77 2.84
N TYR A 189 -0.80 16.75 3.69
CA TYR A 189 -0.15 17.96 4.17
C TYR A 189 0.52 18.73 3.02
N ILE A 190 1.33 18.07 2.19
CA ILE A 190 1.97 18.71 1.04
C ILE A 190 0.90 19.27 0.09
N ALA A 191 -0.13 18.49 -0.21
CA ALA A 191 -1.21 18.94 -1.08
C ALA A 191 -1.99 20.14 -0.50
N ALA A 192 -2.25 20.14 0.81
CA ALA A 192 -2.84 21.28 1.53
C ALA A 192 -1.95 22.52 1.48
N ARG A 193 -0.63 22.37 1.64
CA ARG A 193 0.32 23.50 1.57
C ARG A 193 0.38 24.08 0.16
N VAL A 194 0.39 23.24 -0.87
CA VAL A 194 0.37 23.69 -2.28
C VAL A 194 -0.93 24.42 -2.58
N GLY A 195 -2.08 23.87 -2.16
CA GLY A 195 -3.37 24.54 -2.30
C GLY A 195 -3.46 25.87 -1.53
N ALA A 196 -2.86 25.94 -0.33
CA ALA A 196 -2.81 27.16 0.46
C ALA A 196 -1.97 28.27 -0.19
N PHE A 197 -0.90 27.94 -0.93
CA PHE A 197 -0.18 28.92 -1.75
C PHE A 197 -1.07 29.53 -2.85
N GLY A 198 -2.04 28.77 -3.36
CA GLY A 198 -3.07 29.24 -4.27
C GLY A 198 -4.27 29.93 -3.61
N GLY A 199 -4.23 30.18 -2.29
CA GLY A 199 -5.32 30.80 -1.54
C GLY A 199 -6.47 29.86 -1.14
N GLY A 200 -6.33 28.54 -1.39
CA GLY A 200 -7.32 27.53 -1.04
C GLY A 200 -7.37 27.20 0.46
N TYR A 201 -8.52 26.73 0.93
CA TYR A 201 -8.66 26.18 2.27
C TYR A 201 -8.07 24.76 2.32
N TRP A 202 -7.54 24.33 3.47
CA TRP A 202 -6.82 23.05 3.54
C TRP A 202 -7.71 21.80 3.36
N LEU A 203 -9.03 21.88 3.59
CA LEU A 203 -9.96 20.81 3.20
C LEU A 203 -10.33 20.85 1.71
N SER A 204 -10.18 22.00 1.05
CA SER A 204 -10.52 22.17 -0.36
C SER A 204 -9.41 21.66 -1.30
N VAL A 205 -8.53 20.80 -0.79
CA VAL A 205 -7.49 20.12 -1.56
C VAL A 205 -8.10 19.24 -2.66
N GLY A 206 -9.33 18.76 -2.46
CA GLY A 206 -10.09 18.01 -3.45
C GLY A 206 -10.54 18.85 -4.65
N ASP A 207 -10.69 20.17 -4.50
CA ASP A 207 -11.16 21.05 -5.57
C ASP A 207 -10.13 21.15 -6.70
N ARG A 208 -8.85 21.03 -6.34
CA ARG A 208 -7.69 21.15 -7.23
C ARG A 208 -6.80 19.91 -7.05
N PRO A 209 -7.13 18.78 -7.70
CA PRO A 209 -6.45 17.51 -7.47
C PRO A 209 -4.97 17.53 -7.91
N GLU A 210 -4.55 18.49 -8.75
CA GLU A 210 -3.15 18.70 -9.14
C GLU A 210 -2.21 18.94 -7.94
N ASN A 211 -2.74 19.40 -6.80
CA ASN A 211 -2.01 19.61 -5.56
C ASN A 211 -1.29 18.35 -5.04
N PHE A 212 -1.70 17.16 -5.49
CA PHE A 212 -1.05 15.90 -5.15
C PHE A 212 0.18 15.55 -6.02
N PHE A 213 0.43 16.25 -7.14
CA PHE A 213 1.60 15.96 -7.97
C PHE A 213 2.94 16.22 -7.26
N PRO A 214 3.12 17.34 -6.52
CA PRO A 214 4.35 17.55 -5.75
C PRO A 214 4.56 16.48 -4.69
N SER A 215 3.50 16.01 -4.03
CA SER A 215 3.61 14.96 -3.02
C SER A 215 3.99 13.62 -3.66
N ALA A 216 3.41 13.29 -4.81
CA ALA A 216 3.80 12.10 -5.58
C ALA A 216 5.29 12.10 -5.96
N LEU A 217 5.82 13.23 -6.43
CA LEU A 217 7.22 13.35 -6.81
C LEU A 217 8.15 13.11 -5.61
N VAL A 218 7.86 13.76 -4.48
CA VAL A 218 8.61 13.56 -3.24
C VAL A 218 8.58 12.09 -2.81
N LEU A 219 7.41 11.46 -2.79
CA LEU A 219 7.26 10.07 -2.37
C LEU A 219 7.94 9.08 -3.34
N PHE A 220 7.99 9.37 -4.64
CA PHE A 220 8.64 8.51 -5.63
C PHE A 220 10.17 8.62 -5.56
N CYS A 221 10.70 9.83 -5.31
CA CYS A 221 12.14 10.07 -5.21
C CYS A 221 12.74 9.59 -3.89
N LEU A 222 11.99 9.62 -2.79
CA LEU A 222 12.47 9.24 -1.45
C LEU A 222 13.10 7.82 -1.38
N PRO A 223 12.50 6.75 -1.93
CA PRO A 223 13.10 5.42 -1.94
C PRO A 223 14.28 5.27 -2.93
N LEU A 224 14.59 6.29 -3.75
CA LEU A 224 15.80 6.32 -4.58
C LEU A 224 17.00 6.89 -3.81
N VAL A 225 16.75 7.84 -2.90
CA VAL A 225 17.79 8.49 -2.09
C VAL A 225 18.10 7.69 -0.83
N ILE A 226 17.06 7.09 -0.23
CA ILE A 226 17.18 6.34 1.03
C ILE A 226 17.05 4.84 0.75
N SER A 227 18.12 4.10 1.03
CA SER A 227 18.13 2.64 0.92
C SER A 227 17.28 1.99 2.01
N HIS A 228 16.14 1.42 1.61
CA HIS A 228 15.21 0.72 2.51
C HIS A 228 15.49 -0.79 2.63
N GLU A 229 16.73 -1.24 2.42
CA GLU A 229 17.09 -2.67 2.38
C GLU A 229 16.72 -3.43 3.67
N ARG A 230 16.70 -2.71 4.80
CA ARG A 230 16.35 -3.29 6.11
C ARG A 230 14.85 -3.58 6.29
N PHE A 231 13.98 -2.98 5.47
CA PHE A 231 12.52 -3.04 5.61
C PHE A 231 11.83 -3.58 4.35
N PRO A 232 11.51 -4.89 4.30
CA PRO A 232 10.91 -5.50 3.11
C PRO A 232 9.52 -4.90 2.80
N GLY A 233 9.34 -4.46 1.55
CA GLY A 233 8.07 -3.92 1.05
C GLY A 233 7.81 -2.44 1.32
N PHE A 234 8.66 -1.75 2.08
CA PHE A 234 8.50 -0.30 2.32
C PHE A 234 8.69 0.50 1.04
N ALA A 235 9.78 0.24 0.30
CA ALA A 235 10.03 0.91 -0.98
C ALA A 235 8.88 0.71 -1.99
N ALA A 236 8.24 -0.46 -1.98
CA ALA A 236 7.07 -0.73 -2.80
C ALA A 236 5.88 0.16 -2.41
N LEU A 237 5.60 0.32 -1.11
CA LEU A 237 4.55 1.21 -0.61
C LEU A 237 4.77 2.66 -1.02
N TYR A 238 5.98 3.20 -0.86
CA TYR A 238 6.31 4.56 -1.31
C TYR A 238 5.97 4.76 -2.79
N ARG A 239 6.36 3.81 -3.65
CA ARG A 239 6.11 3.88 -5.10
C ARG A 239 4.63 3.73 -5.43
N VAL A 240 3.91 2.82 -4.79
CA VAL A 240 2.47 2.62 -5.02
C VAL A 240 1.70 3.87 -4.62
N PHE A 241 1.96 4.45 -3.44
CA PHE A 241 1.32 5.69 -3.01
C PHE A 241 1.68 6.89 -3.89
N ALA A 242 2.93 6.99 -4.33
CA ALA A 242 3.32 8.00 -5.31
C ALA A 242 2.54 7.87 -6.62
N LEU A 243 2.40 6.66 -7.16
CA LEU A 243 1.60 6.43 -8.36
C LEU A 243 0.11 6.73 -8.14
N LEU A 244 -0.45 6.39 -6.97
CA LEU A 244 -1.82 6.74 -6.62
C LEU A 244 -2.02 8.26 -6.60
N PHE A 245 -1.08 9.01 -6.03
CA PHE A 245 -1.11 10.48 -5.99
C PHE A 245 -0.88 11.14 -7.35
N VAL A 246 -0.48 10.40 -8.39
CA VAL A 246 -0.49 10.91 -9.76
C VAL A 246 -1.75 10.45 -10.49
N PHE A 247 -2.02 9.15 -10.51
CA PHE A 247 -3.08 8.60 -11.33
C PHE A 247 -4.48 8.97 -10.85
N LEU A 248 -4.73 9.09 -9.54
CA LEU A 248 -6.03 9.52 -9.05
C LEU A 248 -6.34 10.96 -9.49
N PRO A 249 -5.46 11.97 -9.28
CA PRO A 249 -5.68 13.29 -9.85
C PRO A 249 -5.85 13.32 -11.35
N VAL A 250 -5.01 12.58 -12.10
CA VAL A 250 -5.10 12.53 -13.57
C VAL A 250 -6.44 11.93 -14.01
N LEU A 251 -6.93 10.90 -13.30
CA LEU A 251 -8.25 10.32 -13.56
C LEU A 251 -9.38 11.30 -13.24
N VAL A 252 -9.29 12.05 -12.14
CA VAL A 252 -10.30 13.05 -11.80
C VAL A 252 -10.33 14.17 -12.84
N LEU A 253 -9.17 14.72 -13.20
CA LEU A 253 -9.04 15.80 -14.20
C LEU A 253 -9.39 15.35 -15.63
N SER A 254 -9.37 14.04 -15.89
CA SER A 254 -9.83 13.49 -17.17
C SER A 254 -11.35 13.58 -17.37
N PHE A 255 -12.11 13.88 -16.31
CA PHE A 255 -13.57 14.07 -16.34
C PHE A 255 -14.02 15.44 -15.85
N TRP A 256 -13.26 16.08 -14.97
CA TRP A 256 -13.56 17.39 -14.41
C TRP A 256 -12.46 18.37 -14.76
N GLY A 257 -12.43 18.81 -16.02
CA GLY A 257 -11.42 19.75 -16.51
C GLY A 257 -11.45 21.11 -15.81
N GLU A 258 -12.62 21.53 -15.33
CA GLU A 258 -12.82 22.81 -14.61
C GLU A 258 -11.99 22.91 -13.31
N SER A 259 -11.66 21.77 -12.71
CA SER A 259 -10.85 21.67 -11.50
C SER A 259 -9.35 21.86 -11.77
N SER A 260 -8.90 22.01 -13.01
CA SER A 260 -7.48 22.21 -13.35
C SER A 260 -7.00 23.65 -13.17
N TYR A 261 -5.75 23.84 -12.76
CA TYR A 261 -5.13 25.18 -12.75
C TYR A 261 -4.83 25.72 -14.15
N LEU A 262 -4.93 24.89 -15.19
CA LEU A 262 -4.67 25.28 -16.57
C LEU A 262 -5.76 26.23 -17.08
N ALA A 263 -5.36 27.40 -17.59
CA ALA A 263 -6.24 28.37 -18.24
C ALA A 263 -6.61 27.94 -19.67
N LEU A 264 -7.06 26.70 -19.82
CA LEU A 264 -7.54 26.11 -21.08
C LEU A 264 -9.04 25.84 -20.96
N GLU A 265 -9.69 25.60 -22.09
CA GLU A 265 -11.07 25.12 -22.10
C GLU A 265 -11.16 23.74 -21.41
N ALA A 266 -12.21 23.50 -20.62
CA ALA A 266 -12.35 22.27 -19.82
C ALA A 266 -12.22 21.00 -20.67
N SER A 267 -12.77 21.01 -21.89
CA SER A 267 -12.68 19.92 -22.86
C SER A 267 -11.23 19.63 -23.32
N ALA A 268 -10.41 20.68 -23.47
CA ALA A 268 -9.00 20.55 -23.82
C ALA A 268 -8.18 20.00 -22.64
N VAL A 269 -8.49 20.43 -21.41
CA VAL A 269 -7.89 19.91 -20.17
C VAL A 269 -8.21 18.42 -20.00
N GLU A 270 -9.47 18.03 -20.12
CA GLU A 270 -9.90 16.63 -20.02
C GLU A 270 -9.15 15.76 -21.02
N SER A 271 -9.10 16.20 -22.29
CA SER A 271 -8.36 15.50 -23.34
C SER A 271 -6.87 15.37 -22.99
N LEU A 272 -6.24 16.44 -22.51
CA LEU A 272 -4.83 16.44 -22.10
C LEU A 272 -4.56 15.41 -21.01
N TYR A 273 -5.36 15.41 -19.94
CA TYR A 273 -5.18 14.48 -18.82
C TYR A 273 -5.51 13.04 -19.20
N GLN A 274 -6.44 12.80 -20.13
CA GLN A 274 -6.68 11.47 -20.69
C GLN A 274 -5.44 10.94 -21.43
N TYR A 275 -4.87 11.71 -22.36
CA TYR A 275 -3.66 11.30 -23.07
C TYR A 275 -2.47 11.13 -22.13
N LEU A 276 -2.30 12.06 -21.18
CA LEU A 276 -1.27 12.00 -20.17
C LEU A 276 -1.40 10.74 -19.30
N GLY A 277 -2.61 10.34 -18.92
CA GLY A 277 -2.89 9.09 -18.19
C GLY A 277 -2.38 7.85 -18.93
N PHE A 278 -2.65 7.74 -20.24
CA PHE A 278 -2.13 6.63 -21.06
C PHE A 278 -0.62 6.64 -21.20
N VAL A 279 -0.02 7.82 -21.45
CA VAL A 279 1.43 7.95 -21.58
C VAL A 279 2.12 7.57 -20.27
N LEU A 280 1.63 8.07 -19.13
CA LEU A 280 2.16 7.72 -17.81
C LEU A 280 1.99 6.24 -17.48
N ALA A 281 0.84 5.64 -17.80
CA ALA A 281 0.62 4.21 -17.61
C ALA A 281 1.63 3.37 -18.43
N GLY A 282 1.82 3.71 -19.71
CA GLY A 282 2.79 3.03 -20.57
C GLY A 282 4.24 3.17 -20.10
N LEU A 283 4.67 4.39 -19.78
CA LEU A 283 6.00 4.66 -19.23
C LEU A 283 6.23 3.96 -17.88
N GLY A 284 5.21 3.94 -17.02
CA GLY A 284 5.26 3.27 -15.74
C GLY A 284 5.37 1.75 -15.85
N ILE A 285 4.63 1.12 -16.78
CA ILE A 285 4.77 -0.31 -17.09
C ILE A 285 6.18 -0.60 -17.59
N TRP A 286 6.69 0.18 -18.55
CA TRP A 286 8.04 0.02 -19.08
C TRP A 286 9.11 0.16 -17.99
N LEU A 287 9.02 1.20 -17.15
CA LEU A 287 9.93 1.42 -16.04
C LEU A 287 9.87 0.28 -15.00
N GLY A 288 8.66 -0.19 -14.69
CA GLY A 288 8.42 -1.30 -13.77
C GLY A 288 9.06 -2.60 -14.26
N ILE A 289 8.94 -2.91 -15.56
CA ILE A 289 9.57 -4.08 -16.17
C ILE A 289 11.10 -3.93 -16.17
N ARG A 290 11.63 -2.78 -16.61
CA ARG A 290 13.07 -2.55 -16.72
C ARG A 290 13.80 -2.62 -15.37
N ARG A 291 13.16 -2.16 -14.29
CA ARG A 291 13.74 -2.19 -12.94
C ARG A 291 13.30 -3.39 -12.09
N GLY A 292 12.48 -4.29 -12.63
CA GLY A 292 11.96 -5.46 -11.91
C GLY A 292 10.98 -5.10 -10.78
N TRP A 293 10.36 -3.92 -10.82
CA TRP A 293 9.41 -3.46 -9.80
C TRP A 293 8.00 -3.89 -10.17
N ARG A 294 7.62 -5.09 -9.70
CA ARG A 294 6.32 -5.69 -10.00
C ARG A 294 5.15 -4.83 -9.52
N GLU A 295 5.30 -4.13 -8.41
CA GLU A 295 4.22 -3.32 -7.84
C GLU A 295 3.92 -2.10 -8.73
N VAL A 296 4.97 -1.46 -9.25
CA VAL A 296 4.85 -0.32 -10.18
C VAL A 296 4.17 -0.76 -11.48
N SER A 297 4.63 -1.85 -12.10
CA SER A 297 4.03 -2.32 -13.35
C SER A 297 2.57 -2.75 -13.15
N THR A 298 2.25 -3.39 -12.03
CA THR A 298 0.87 -3.81 -11.72
C THR A 298 -0.03 -2.60 -11.51
N THR A 299 0.38 -1.61 -10.71
CA THR A 299 -0.41 -0.39 -10.48
C THR A 299 -0.62 0.40 -11.78
N CYS A 300 0.44 0.60 -12.58
CA CYS A 300 0.33 1.29 -13.87
C CYS A 300 -0.54 0.52 -14.87
N MET A 301 -0.52 -0.82 -14.85
CA MET A 301 -1.40 -1.64 -15.68
C MET A 301 -2.87 -1.50 -15.26
N VAL A 302 -3.17 -1.54 -13.96
CA VAL A 302 -4.54 -1.34 -13.46
C VAL A 302 -5.06 0.03 -13.88
N PHE A 303 -4.29 1.10 -13.67
CA PHE A 303 -4.70 2.43 -14.11
C PHE A 303 -4.77 2.58 -15.62
N GLY A 304 -3.84 1.97 -16.38
CA GLY A 304 -3.90 1.94 -17.84
C GLY A 304 -5.17 1.27 -18.37
N VAL A 305 -5.60 0.17 -17.75
CA VAL A 305 -6.88 -0.48 -18.07
C VAL A 305 -8.06 0.41 -17.67
N LEU A 306 -8.00 1.09 -16.52
CA LEU A 306 -9.04 2.04 -16.11
C LEU A 306 -9.18 3.18 -17.12
N PHE A 307 -8.07 3.83 -17.54
CA PHE A 307 -8.10 4.87 -18.56
C PHE A 307 -8.60 4.36 -19.92
N LEU A 308 -8.22 3.14 -20.31
CA LEU A 308 -8.73 2.53 -21.53
C LEU A 308 -10.24 2.32 -21.46
N TYR A 309 -10.70 1.77 -20.34
CA TYR A 309 -12.12 1.52 -20.10
C TYR A 309 -12.92 2.81 -20.11
N THR A 310 -12.47 3.86 -19.40
CA THR A 310 -13.17 5.14 -19.36
C THR A 310 -13.25 5.77 -20.74
N LYS A 311 -12.15 5.74 -21.51
CA LYS A 311 -12.13 6.29 -22.87
C LYS A 311 -13.06 5.55 -23.83
N LEU A 312 -13.10 4.22 -23.76
CA LEU A 312 -14.02 3.41 -24.57
C LEU A 312 -15.47 3.67 -24.18
N PHE A 313 -15.74 3.82 -22.89
CA PHE A 313 -17.07 4.19 -22.39
C PHE A 313 -17.50 5.54 -22.96
N ASP A 314 -16.68 6.59 -22.82
CA ASP A 314 -17.01 7.92 -23.34
C ASP A 314 -17.28 7.92 -24.85
N TRP A 315 -16.53 7.14 -25.63
CA TRP A 315 -16.69 7.11 -27.09
C TRP A 315 -17.89 6.29 -27.57
N TRP A 316 -18.14 5.14 -26.96
CA TRP A 316 -19.01 4.13 -27.56
C TRP A 316 -20.30 3.88 -26.78
N TRP A 317 -20.40 4.35 -25.54
CA TRP A 317 -21.56 4.04 -24.70
C TRP A 317 -22.87 4.59 -25.26
N GLU A 318 -22.87 5.84 -25.76
CA GLU A 318 -24.05 6.43 -26.37
C GLU A 318 -24.24 6.00 -27.83
N SER A 319 -23.13 5.71 -28.53
CA SER A 319 -23.14 5.41 -29.96
C SER A 319 -23.49 3.96 -30.29
N LEU A 320 -23.25 3.01 -29.38
CA LEU A 320 -23.48 1.57 -29.61
C LEU A 320 -24.58 1.01 -28.69
N PRO A 321 -25.41 0.08 -29.19
CA PRO A 321 -26.19 -0.79 -28.34
C PRO A 321 -25.30 -1.52 -27.32
N LYS A 322 -25.76 -1.64 -26.07
CA LYS A 322 -24.97 -2.16 -24.93
C LYS A 322 -24.31 -3.52 -25.22
N TYR A 323 -24.98 -4.41 -25.95
CA TYR A 323 -24.41 -5.71 -26.32
C TYR A 323 -23.22 -5.59 -27.31
N LEU A 324 -23.26 -4.66 -28.25
CA LEU A 324 -22.13 -4.38 -29.16
C LEU A 324 -20.97 -3.73 -28.43
N PHE A 325 -21.25 -2.84 -27.46
CA PHE A 325 -20.21 -2.25 -26.61
C PHE A 325 -19.41 -3.33 -25.88
N PHE A 326 -20.08 -4.26 -25.19
CA PHE A 326 -19.39 -5.35 -24.48
C PHE A 326 -18.68 -6.33 -25.44
N LEU A 327 -19.24 -6.57 -26.63
CA LEU A 327 -18.60 -7.40 -27.65
C LEU A 327 -17.32 -6.75 -28.18
N ALA A 328 -17.35 -5.45 -28.47
CA ALA A 328 -16.18 -4.69 -28.91
C ALA A 328 -15.09 -4.64 -27.82
N LEU A 329 -15.48 -4.44 -26.55
CA LEU A 329 -14.57 -4.49 -25.42
C LEU A 329 -13.88 -5.86 -25.30
N GLY A 330 -14.65 -6.96 -25.45
CA GLY A 330 -14.10 -8.31 -25.48
C GLY A 330 -13.15 -8.54 -26.65
N ALA A 331 -13.49 -8.06 -27.85
CA ALA A 331 -12.64 -8.16 -29.03
C ALA A 331 -11.31 -7.41 -28.85
N ILE A 332 -11.32 -6.21 -28.27
CA ILE A 332 -10.10 -5.45 -27.95
C ILE A 332 -9.25 -6.21 -26.94
N ALA A 333 -9.85 -6.78 -25.89
CA ALA A 333 -9.12 -7.56 -24.91
C ALA A 333 -8.41 -8.77 -25.54
N VAL A 334 -9.10 -9.51 -26.43
CA VAL A 334 -8.51 -10.62 -27.18
C VAL A 334 -7.38 -10.12 -28.10
N LEU A 335 -7.57 -9.01 -28.79
CA LEU A 335 -6.56 -8.43 -29.68
C LEU A 335 -5.31 -8.01 -28.92
N LEU A 336 -5.47 -7.37 -27.76
CA LEU A 336 -4.37 -7.04 -26.84
C LEU A 336 -3.63 -8.29 -26.36
N LEU A 337 -4.35 -9.36 -26.00
CA LEU A 337 -3.73 -10.64 -25.62
C LEU A 337 -2.90 -11.23 -26.76
N VAL A 338 -3.43 -11.23 -27.99
CA VAL A 338 -2.70 -11.71 -29.18
C VAL A 338 -1.46 -10.85 -29.44
N LEU A 339 -1.58 -9.52 -29.32
CA LEU A 339 -0.45 -8.60 -29.47
C LEU A 339 0.64 -8.88 -28.43
N MET A 340 0.27 -9.03 -27.16
CA MET A 340 1.21 -9.34 -26.08
C MET A 340 1.87 -10.71 -26.26
N GLN A 341 1.11 -11.73 -26.70
CA GLN A 341 1.69 -13.03 -27.04
C GLN A 341 2.69 -12.92 -28.19
N ARG A 342 2.40 -12.11 -29.22
CA ARG A 342 3.29 -11.89 -30.35
C ARG A 342 4.57 -11.16 -29.92
N LEU A 343 4.45 -10.11 -29.11
CA LEU A 343 5.60 -9.39 -28.55
C LEU A 343 6.47 -10.29 -27.66
N ARG A 344 5.85 -11.15 -26.84
CA ARG A 344 6.57 -12.14 -26.03
C ARG A 344 7.35 -13.14 -26.88
N ARG A 345 6.79 -13.59 -28.01
CA ARG A 345 7.49 -14.48 -28.95
C ARG A 345 8.68 -13.79 -29.62
N TYR A 346 8.53 -12.53 -30.02
CA TYR A 346 9.65 -11.74 -30.56
C TYR A 346 10.77 -11.51 -29.55
N SER A 347 10.43 -11.19 -28.29
CA SER A 347 11.45 -11.05 -27.24
C SER A 347 12.15 -12.36 -26.89
N ALA A 348 11.47 -13.50 -27.02
CA ALA A 348 12.06 -14.82 -26.79
C ALA A 348 12.91 -15.30 -27.98
N GLY A 349 12.54 -14.94 -29.21
CA GLY A 349 13.28 -15.29 -30.43
C GLY A 349 14.53 -14.44 -30.70
N GLY A 350 14.71 -13.32 -30.01
CA GLY A 350 15.92 -12.48 -30.09
C GLY A 350 17.02 -12.84 -29.09
N ALA A 351 16.84 -13.91 -28.30
CA ALA A 351 17.81 -14.41 -27.32
C ALA A 351 18.43 -15.76 -27.72
N ALA A 352 18.30 -16.16 -28.99
CA ALA A 352 18.88 -17.36 -29.58
C ALA A 352 20.03 -17.01 -30.53
#